data_AF-A0A7V9TRK2-F1
#
_entry.id   AF-A0A7V9TRK2-F1
#
_cell.length_a   1.000
_cell.length_b   1.000
_cell.length_c   1.000
_cell.angle_alpha   90.00
_cell.angle_beta   90.00
_cell.angle_gamma   90.00
#
_symmetry.space_group_name_H-M   'P 1'
#
loop_
_entity.id
_entity.type
_entity.pdbx_description
1 polymer ?
#
loop_
_entity_poly.entity_id
_entity_poly.type
_entity_poly.pdbx_seq_one_letter_code
_entity_poly.pdbx_strand_id
1 'polypeptide(L)'
;MTAASRSAERQSWLRAGIGLAVICVLSYLLTRLSLDSVPGVTRRANGDCCNTEFVNNGWWLAMVGLGVPVWWVTRTLPWLAIPAVVIPTYATFHVASTVIDRYLDSGWGDGLEVLSYVVSLGHALVFLVAAAIGIFSWRRRRRAL
;
A
#
# COMPACT_ATOMS: atom_id res chain seq x y z
N MET A 1 37.82 -0.61 -7.78
CA MET A 1 36.50 -0.40 -8.44
C MET A 1 36.74 0.22 -9.81
N THR A 2 36.20 -0.40 -10.86
CA THR A 2 36.31 0.09 -12.25
C THR A 2 35.20 1.10 -12.55
N ALA A 3 35.35 1.89 -13.61
CA ALA A 3 34.28 2.80 -14.07
C ALA A 3 32.95 2.05 -14.34
N ALA A 4 33.04 0.82 -14.86
CA ALA A 4 31.91 -0.07 -15.08
C ALA A 4 31.17 -0.43 -13.77
N SER A 5 31.90 -0.76 -12.68
CA SER A 5 31.26 -1.11 -11.41
C SER A 5 30.51 0.08 -10.79
N ARG A 6 31.03 1.30 -10.91
CA ARG A 6 30.36 2.53 -10.44
C ARG A 6 29.08 2.83 -11.23
N SER A 7 29.08 2.58 -12.54
CA SER A 7 27.90 2.80 -13.39
C SER A 7 26.75 1.85 -13.07
N ALA A 8 27.04 0.56 -12.85
CA ALA A 8 26.05 -0.46 -12.50
C ALA A 8 25.44 -0.21 -11.11
N GLU A 9 26.27 0.20 -10.15
CA GLU A 9 25.82 0.61 -8.82
C GLU A 9 24.86 1.79 -8.91
N ARG A 10 25.24 2.89 -9.58
CA ARG A 10 24.38 4.07 -9.77
C ARG A 10 23.04 3.70 -10.42
N GLN A 11 23.04 2.81 -11.40
CA GLN A 11 21.80 2.36 -12.05
C GLN A 11 20.88 1.57 -11.10
N SER A 12 21.44 0.77 -10.20
CA SER A 12 20.65 0.05 -9.18
C SER A 12 19.98 1.00 -8.18
N TRP A 13 20.70 2.04 -7.75
CA TRP A 13 20.20 3.11 -6.89
C TRP A 13 19.07 3.89 -7.56
N LEU A 14 19.23 4.28 -8.82
CA LEU A 14 18.19 4.98 -9.57
C LEU A 14 16.91 4.13 -9.69
N ARG A 15 17.04 2.85 -10.04
CA ARG A 15 15.88 1.94 -10.16
C ARG A 15 15.13 1.77 -8.84
N ALA A 16 15.86 1.51 -7.76
CA ALA A 16 15.24 1.36 -6.44
C ALA A 16 14.64 2.68 -5.93
N GLY A 17 15.29 3.82 -6.21
CA GLY A 17 14.77 5.14 -5.90
C GLY A 17 13.47 5.45 -6.63
N ILE A 18 13.39 5.15 -7.93
CA ILE A 18 12.15 5.28 -8.71
C ILE A 18 11.07 4.37 -8.14
N GLY A 19 11.38 3.11 -7.83
CA GLY A 19 10.43 2.18 -7.23
C GLY A 19 9.88 2.69 -5.89
N LEU A 20 10.75 3.24 -5.03
CA LEU A 20 10.32 3.82 -3.76
C LEU A 20 9.47 5.09 -3.96
N ALA A 21 9.85 5.95 -4.90
CA ALA A 21 9.04 7.13 -5.24
C ALA A 21 7.65 6.74 -5.75
N VAL A 22 7.55 5.69 -6.57
CA VAL A 22 6.27 5.13 -7.03
C VAL A 22 5.44 4.63 -5.85
N ILE A 23 6.05 3.91 -4.91
CA ILE A 23 5.37 3.47 -3.69
C ILE A 23 4.82 4.68 -2.91
N CYS A 24 5.63 5.70 -2.65
CA CYS A 24 5.20 6.90 -1.95
C CYS A 24 4.03 7.60 -2.65
N VAL A 25 4.18 7.91 -3.94
CA VAL A 25 3.19 8.66 -4.73
C VAL A 25 1.89 7.88 -4.82
N LEU A 26 1.93 6.59 -5.17
CA LEU A 26 0.73 5.79 -5.29
C LEU A 26 0.06 5.56 -3.93
N SER A 27 0.82 5.33 -2.86
CA SER A 27 0.24 5.18 -1.51
C SER A 27 -0.54 6.44 -1.12
N TYR A 28 0.04 7.62 -1.34
CA TYR A 28 -0.61 8.89 -1.07
C TYR A 28 -1.86 9.11 -1.95
N LEU A 29 -1.71 8.98 -3.27
CA LEU A 29 -2.80 9.25 -4.22
C LEU A 29 -3.97 8.28 -4.03
N LEU A 30 -3.70 6.99 -3.86
CA LEU A 30 -4.75 6.00 -3.65
C LEU A 30 -5.49 6.26 -2.33
N THR A 31 -4.78 6.59 -1.26
CA THR A 31 -5.41 6.96 0.02
C THR A 31 -6.29 8.20 -0.13
N ARG A 32 -5.82 9.27 -0.76
CA ARG A 32 -6.62 10.49 -0.97
C ARG A 32 -7.83 10.23 -1.86
N LEU A 33 -7.62 9.59 -3.00
CA LEU A 33 -8.72 9.26 -3.93
C LEU A 33 -9.77 8.35 -3.27
N SER A 34 -9.34 7.39 -2.46
CA SER A 34 -10.25 6.50 -1.75
C SER A 34 -11.15 7.23 -0.76
N LEU A 35 -10.58 8.17 -0.01
CA LEU A 35 -11.28 8.92 1.03
C LEU A 35 -12.09 10.10 0.48
N ASP A 36 -11.67 10.70 -0.63
CA ASP A 36 -12.32 11.87 -1.23
C ASP A 36 -13.41 11.50 -2.25
N SER A 37 -13.38 10.28 -2.81
CA SER A 37 -14.35 9.83 -3.83
C SER A 37 -15.66 9.29 -3.28
N VAL A 38 -15.77 9.18 -1.96
CA VAL A 38 -16.93 8.56 -1.30
C VAL A 38 -17.82 9.62 -0.65
N PRO A 39 -19.15 9.55 -0.88
CA PRO A 39 -20.06 10.58 -0.42
C PRO A 39 -20.41 10.47 1.08
N GLY A 40 -19.96 9.42 1.77
CA GLY A 40 -20.33 9.17 3.16
C GLY A 40 -21.77 8.66 3.27
N VAL A 41 -22.51 9.17 4.25
CA VAL A 41 -23.91 8.81 4.46
C VAL A 41 -24.81 9.58 3.50
N THR A 42 -25.44 8.87 2.56
CA THR A 42 -26.41 9.47 1.62
C THR A 42 -27.72 8.73 1.64
N ARG A 43 -28.84 9.43 1.48
CA ARG A 43 -30.16 8.79 1.39
C ARG A 43 -30.30 8.11 0.03
N ARG A 44 -30.73 6.86 -0.01
CA ARG A 44 -30.95 6.13 -1.26
C ARG A 44 -32.17 6.70 -1.99
N ALA A 45 -32.10 6.74 -3.33
CA ALA A 45 -33.11 7.39 -4.18
C ALA A 45 -34.53 6.80 -4.06
N ASN A 46 -34.66 5.55 -3.61
CA ASN A 46 -35.93 4.87 -3.36
C ASN A 46 -36.53 5.13 -1.97
N GLY A 47 -35.84 5.88 -1.09
CA GLY A 47 -36.35 6.23 0.23
C GLY A 47 -36.24 5.14 1.31
N ASP A 48 -35.88 3.90 0.92
CA ASP A 48 -35.92 2.72 1.80
C ASP A 48 -34.75 2.64 2.80
N CYS A 49 -33.60 3.27 2.53
CA CYS A 49 -32.42 3.24 3.42
C CYS A 49 -31.39 4.34 3.09
N CYS A 50 -30.33 4.43 3.90
CA CYS A 50 -29.12 5.21 3.64
C CYS A 50 -28.02 4.31 3.05
N ASN A 51 -27.20 4.84 2.14
CA ASN A 51 -25.91 4.27 1.78
C ASN A 51 -24.85 4.80 2.75
N THR A 52 -24.03 3.91 3.30
CA THR A 52 -22.91 4.23 4.19
C THR A 52 -21.60 3.80 3.53
N GLU A 53 -21.12 4.60 2.57
CA GLU A 53 -19.85 4.33 1.89
C GLU A 53 -18.81 5.35 2.33
N PHE A 54 -17.79 4.88 3.04
CA PHE A 54 -16.69 5.71 3.56
C PHE A 54 -15.32 5.36 2.97
N VAL A 55 -15.27 4.35 2.09
CA VAL A 55 -14.06 3.94 1.36
C VAL A 55 -14.45 3.38 -0.02
N ASN A 56 -13.69 3.73 -1.04
CA ASN A 56 -13.93 3.21 -2.39
C ASN A 56 -13.53 1.73 -2.46
N ASN A 57 -14.44 0.84 -2.87
CA ASN A 57 -14.15 -0.61 -2.95
C ASN A 57 -12.96 -0.95 -3.89
N GLY A 58 -12.74 -0.16 -4.94
CA GLY A 58 -11.62 -0.33 -5.86
C GLY A 58 -10.25 -0.07 -5.23
N TRP A 59 -10.21 0.69 -4.13
CA TRP A 59 -8.96 1.02 -3.43
C TRP A 59 -8.28 -0.22 -2.84
N TRP A 60 -9.05 -1.17 -2.31
CA TRP A 60 -8.51 -2.38 -1.70
C TRP A 60 -7.71 -3.23 -2.70
N LEU A 61 -8.22 -3.38 -3.93
CA LEU A 61 -7.52 -4.09 -5.01
C LEU A 61 -6.33 -3.29 -5.52
N ALA A 62 -6.45 -1.96 -5.64
CA ALA A 62 -5.34 -1.11 -6.05
C ALA A 62 -4.14 -1.20 -5.08
N MET A 63 -4.40 -1.29 -3.78
CA MET A 63 -3.36 -1.46 -2.77
C MET A 63 -2.64 -2.81 -2.88
N VAL A 64 -3.31 -3.90 -3.25
CA VAL A 64 -2.63 -5.18 -3.53
C VAL A 64 -1.61 -5.03 -4.67
N GLY A 65 -1.91 -4.19 -5.67
CA GLY A 65 -1.01 -3.88 -6.77
C GLY A 65 0.33 -3.28 -6.34
N LEU A 66 0.40 -2.61 -5.18
CA LEU A 66 1.65 -2.09 -4.62
C LEU A 66 2.63 -3.18 -4.18
N GLY A 67 2.19 -4.44 -4.08
CA GLY A 67 3.11 -5.58 -3.90
C GLY A 67 4.17 -5.67 -5.01
N VAL A 68 3.84 -5.28 -6.25
CA VAL A 68 4.78 -5.32 -7.39
C VAL A 68 5.97 -4.35 -7.20
N PRO A 69 5.77 -3.04 -6.99
CA PRO A 69 6.89 -2.13 -6.73
C PRO A 69 7.63 -2.48 -5.43
N VAL A 70 6.97 -3.00 -4.39
CA VAL A 70 7.65 -3.51 -3.18
C VAL A 70 8.61 -4.66 -3.52
N TRP A 71 8.15 -5.66 -4.25
CA TRP A 71 8.99 -6.74 -4.74
C TRP A 71 10.16 -6.20 -5.59
N TRP A 72 9.91 -5.23 -6.47
CA TRP A 72 10.92 -4.68 -7.36
C TRP A 72 12.03 -3.92 -6.61
N VAL A 73 11.66 -3.09 -5.64
CA VAL A 73 12.61 -2.35 -4.79
C VAL A 73 13.48 -3.33 -3.99
N THR A 74 12.86 -4.27 -3.29
CA THR A 74 13.59 -5.23 -2.43
C THR A 74 14.44 -6.23 -3.21
N ARG A 75 14.03 -6.56 -4.45
CA ARG A 75 14.82 -7.31 -5.41
C ARG A 75 16.06 -6.54 -5.89
N THR A 76 16.02 -5.21 -5.89
CA THR A 76 17.14 -4.37 -6.38
C THR A 76 18.08 -3.99 -5.24
N LEU A 77 17.53 -3.47 -4.14
CA LEU A 77 18.26 -3.05 -2.94
C LEU A 77 17.51 -3.56 -1.69
N PRO A 78 17.89 -4.72 -1.13
CA PRO A 78 17.13 -5.37 -0.05
C PRO A 78 17.12 -4.58 1.26
N TRP A 79 18.08 -3.67 1.48
CA TRP A 79 18.11 -2.81 2.66
C TRP A 79 16.97 -1.76 2.66
N LEU A 80 16.34 -1.50 1.50
CA LEU A 80 15.12 -0.69 1.39
C LEU A 80 13.83 -1.48 1.67
N ALA A 81 13.92 -2.73 2.14
CA ALA A 81 12.73 -3.54 2.40
C ALA A 81 11.80 -2.94 3.46
N ILE A 82 12.36 -2.39 4.53
CA ILE A 82 11.57 -1.76 5.59
C ILE A 82 10.75 -0.59 5.04
N PRO A 83 11.35 0.47 4.44
CA PRO A 83 10.56 1.58 3.92
C PRO A 83 9.61 1.15 2.79
N ALA A 84 10.01 0.21 1.93
CA ALA A 84 9.13 -0.30 0.89
C ALA A 84 7.85 -0.95 1.45
N VAL A 85 7.92 -1.64 2.58
CA VAL A 85 6.74 -2.27 3.23
C VAL A 85 5.97 -1.29 4.10
N VAL A 86 6.68 -0.49 4.90
CA VAL A 86 6.06 0.38 5.92
C VAL A 86 5.21 1.48 5.29
N ILE A 87 5.69 2.11 4.21
CA ILE A 87 4.98 3.22 3.56
C ILE A 87 3.56 2.83 3.10
N PRO A 88 3.37 1.78 2.27
CA PRO A 88 2.05 1.40 1.83
C PRO A 88 1.23 0.77 2.97
N THR A 89 1.87 0.11 3.94
CA THR A 89 1.17 -0.41 5.14
C THR A 89 0.59 0.74 5.97
N TYR A 90 1.36 1.80 6.20
CA TYR A 90 0.88 2.97 6.92
C TYR A 90 -0.33 3.59 6.21
N ALA A 91 -0.28 3.68 4.88
CA ALA A 91 -1.39 4.19 4.08
C ALA A 91 -2.67 3.37 4.24
N THR A 92 -2.59 2.04 4.36
CA THR A 92 -3.77 1.19 4.57
C THR A 92 -4.35 1.35 5.97
N PHE A 93 -3.51 1.36 6.99
CA PHE A 93 -3.93 1.60 8.37
C PHE A 93 -4.53 3.00 8.56
N HIS A 94 -3.99 4.01 7.88
CA HIS A 94 -4.54 5.37 7.93
C HIS A 94 -5.94 5.47 7.31
N VAL A 95 -6.20 4.75 6.21
CA VAL A 95 -7.55 4.67 5.65
C VAL A 95 -8.49 3.94 6.60
N ALA A 96 -8.07 2.82 7.19
CA ALA A 96 -8.89 2.09 8.16
C ALA A 96 -9.25 2.96 9.37
N SER A 97 -8.29 3.69 9.95
CA SER A 97 -8.56 4.59 11.07
C SER A 97 -9.55 5.70 10.66
N THR A 98 -9.34 6.31 9.50
CA THR A 98 -10.21 7.40 9.00
C THR A 98 -11.63 6.91 8.73
N VAL A 99 -11.79 5.68 8.22
CA VAL A 99 -13.11 5.07 8.02
C VAL A 99 -13.82 4.87 9.34
N ILE A 100 -13.13 4.34 10.35
CA ILE A 100 -13.69 4.15 11.71
C ILE A 100 -14.11 5.50 12.30
N ASP A 101 -13.25 6.52 12.23
CA ASP A 101 -13.55 7.86 12.75
C ASP A 101 -14.81 8.43 12.07
N ARG A 102 -14.92 8.30 10.74
CA ARG A 102 -16.10 8.76 9.99
C ARG A 102 -17.39 8.03 10.38
N TYR A 103 -17.32 6.72 10.65
CA TYR A 103 -18.48 5.96 11.12
C TYR A 103 -18.91 6.41 12.52
N LEU A 104 -17.95 6.57 13.45
CA LEU A 104 -18.22 7.05 14.80
C LEU A 104 -18.83 8.46 14.79
N ASP A 105 -18.24 9.39 14.03
CA ASP A 105 -18.71 10.77 13.91
C ASP A 105 -20.10 10.87 13.28
N SER A 106 -20.44 9.96 12.36
CA SER A 106 -21.75 9.93 11.70
C SER A 106 -22.87 9.35 12.55
N GLY A 107 -22.56 8.69 13.67
CA GLY A 107 -23.53 7.96 14.49
C GLY A 107 -24.02 6.64 13.88
N TRP A 108 -23.45 6.20 12.76
CA TRP A 108 -23.75 4.92 12.10
C TRP A 108 -22.80 3.78 12.53
N GLY A 109 -21.93 4.03 13.51
CA GLY A 109 -21.00 3.03 14.03
C GLY A 109 -21.72 1.90 14.76
N ASP A 110 -21.50 0.64 14.35
CA ASP A 110 -22.01 -0.56 15.02
C ASP A 110 -20.91 -1.39 15.72
N GLY A 111 -19.66 -0.96 15.61
CA GLY A 111 -18.48 -1.60 16.20
C GLY A 111 -17.79 -2.58 15.25
N LEU A 112 -18.39 -2.94 14.11
CA LEU A 112 -17.78 -3.82 13.11
C LEU A 112 -16.76 -3.09 12.24
N GLU A 113 -16.68 -1.77 12.30
CA GLU A 113 -15.75 -0.95 11.52
C GLU A 113 -14.29 -1.28 11.85
N VAL A 114 -14.03 -1.78 13.06
CA VAL A 114 -12.71 -2.28 13.49
C VAL A 114 -12.20 -3.40 12.59
N LEU A 115 -13.10 -4.14 11.91
CA LEU A 115 -12.73 -5.17 10.92
C LEU A 115 -11.98 -4.57 9.71
N SER A 116 -12.05 -3.26 9.49
CA SER A 116 -11.24 -2.56 8.49
C SER A 116 -9.72 -2.75 8.73
N TYR A 117 -9.31 -2.97 9.99
CA TYR A 117 -7.92 -3.32 10.30
C TYR A 117 -7.52 -4.72 9.84
N VAL A 118 -8.47 -5.68 9.76
CA VAL A 118 -8.19 -7.03 9.25
C VAL A 118 -7.75 -6.96 7.79
N VAL A 119 -8.40 -6.12 6.99
CA VAL A 119 -8.02 -5.91 5.59
C VAL A 119 -6.63 -5.25 5.51
N SER A 120 -6.36 -4.26 6.36
CA SER A 120 -5.05 -3.60 6.45
C SER A 120 -3.92 -4.57 6.82
N LEU A 121 -4.19 -5.51 7.73
CA LEU A 121 -3.27 -6.61 8.06
C LEU A 121 -3.05 -7.55 6.87
N GLY A 122 -4.11 -7.84 6.10
CA GLY A 122 -4.02 -8.58 4.84
C GLY A 122 -3.07 -7.90 3.84
N HIS A 123 -3.20 -6.58 3.63
CA HIS A 123 -2.27 -5.83 2.77
C HIS A 123 -0.83 -5.84 3.31
N ALA A 124 -0.64 -5.66 4.61
CA ALA A 124 0.67 -5.74 5.24
C ALA A 124 1.33 -7.10 4.96
N LEU A 125 0.58 -8.19 5.06
CA LEU A 125 1.06 -9.53 4.71
C LEU A 125 1.46 -9.64 3.24
N VAL A 126 0.65 -9.10 2.32
CA VAL A 126 0.98 -9.06 0.88
C VAL A 126 2.31 -8.34 0.65
N PHE A 127 2.52 -7.18 1.28
CA PHE A 127 3.77 -6.42 1.14
C PHE A 127 4.97 -7.14 1.75
N LEU A 128 4.80 -7.78 2.90
CA LEU A 128 5.83 -8.61 3.53
C LEU A 128 6.24 -9.79 2.64
N VAL A 129 5.26 -10.50 2.06
CA VAL A 129 5.51 -11.61 1.13
C VAL A 129 6.24 -11.12 -0.11
N ALA A 130 5.79 -10.01 -0.71
CA ALA A 130 6.45 -9.40 -1.86
C ALA A 130 7.91 -9.02 -1.57
N ALA A 131 8.17 -8.41 -0.41
CA ALA A 131 9.50 -8.08 0.05
C ALA A 131 10.37 -9.32 0.26
N ALA A 132 9.84 -10.36 0.91
CA ALA A 132 10.53 -11.62 1.15
C ALA A 132 10.94 -12.30 -0.17
N ILE A 133 10.02 -12.36 -1.15
CA ILE A 133 10.30 -12.91 -2.48
C ILE A 133 11.36 -12.06 -3.20
N GLY A 134 11.32 -10.73 -3.09
CA GLY A 134 12.30 -9.84 -3.68
C GLY A 134 13.71 -10.05 -3.10
N ILE A 135 13.82 -10.10 -1.77
CA ILE A 135 15.07 -10.41 -1.06
C ILE A 135 15.59 -11.80 -1.45
N PHE A 136 14.72 -12.80 -1.48
CA PHE A 136 15.09 -14.16 -1.91
C PHE A 136 15.64 -14.17 -3.34
N SER A 137 14.98 -13.46 -4.25
CA SER A 137 15.41 -13.30 -5.65
C SER A 137 16.74 -12.55 -5.79
N TRP A 138 17.05 -11.63 -4.87
CA TRP A 138 18.35 -10.98 -4.77
C TRP A 138 19.43 -11.95 -4.28
N ARG A 139 19.16 -12.71 -3.21
CA ARG A 139 20.09 -13.72 -2.65
C ARG A 139 20.45 -14.78 -3.70
N ARG A 140 19.46 -15.29 -4.44
CA ARG A 140 19.67 -16.31 -5.48
C ARG A 140 20.59 -15.80 -6.59
N ARG A 141 20.44 -14.55 -7.02
CA ARG A 141 21.31 -13.95 -8.05
C ARG A 141 22.75 -13.76 -7.58
N ARG A 142 22.97 -13.46 -6.29
CA ARG A 142 24.33 -13.35 -5.73
C ARG A 142 25.05 -14.69 -5.53
N ARG A 143 24.32 -15.80 -5.38
CA ARG A 143 24.93 -17.14 -5.25
C ARG A 143 25.33 -17.74 -6.61
N ALA A 144 24.80 -17.22 -7.71
CA ALA A 144 25.08 -17.70 -9.06
C ALA A 144 26.22 -16.93 -9.75
N LEU A 145 26.81 -15.94 -9.07
CA LEU A 145 27.95 -15.13 -9.50
C LEU A 145 29.15 -15.46 -8.59
#